data_AF-A0A2V2PQR4-F1
#
_entry.id   AF-A0A2V2PQR4-F1
#
_cell.length_a   1.000
_cell.length_b   1.000
_cell.length_c   1.000
_cell.angle_alpha   90.00
_cell.angle_beta   90.00
_cell.angle_gamma   90.00
#
_symmetry.space_group_name_H-M   'P 1'
#
loop_
_entity.id
_entity.type
_entity.pdbx_description
1 polymer ?
#
loop_
_entity_poly.entity_id
_entity_poly.type
_entity_poly.pdbx_seq_one_letter_code
_entity_poly.pdbx_strand_id
1 'polypeptide(L)'
;MTAPIATLERVESHLPDRRVAIETLAGPLGLSRAKMSLFRKVHGLHTLHHDPGASLFDLLLPAARQVVESLEQPHRIRFLIYVHAIHEVAPAGFDAAAVLRDALGPGHAEAFALSQQNCAGGLGAVEVATRLLADGAPADRALMRGAVREAGLALDDIDLVVPCNVNMLAWRNTIAELGVTADRVFLENIPRYSHCFAADPFVDCTTLRTAGRLVDGRRDLMAGVGAGATVTALALTHRGGAR
;
A
#
# COMPACT_ATOMS: atom_id res chain seq x y z
N MET A 1 -6.16 21.52 11.88
CA MET A 1 -7.18 21.13 10.88
C MET A 1 -7.58 19.69 11.12
N THR A 2 -8.84 19.32 10.86
CA THR A 2 -9.39 17.98 11.12
C THR A 2 -8.98 17.00 10.03
N ALA A 3 -8.50 15.82 10.42
CA ALA A 3 -8.22 14.72 9.50
C ALA A 3 -9.47 14.36 8.66
N PRO A 4 -9.31 13.92 7.40
CA PRO A 4 -10.45 13.49 6.59
C PRO A 4 -11.15 12.30 7.26
N ILE A 5 -12.48 12.29 7.21
CA ILE A 5 -13.33 11.21 7.74
C ILE A 5 -13.94 10.49 6.54
N ALA A 6 -13.81 9.17 6.48
CA ALA A 6 -14.46 8.35 5.46
C ALA A 6 -15.85 7.88 5.91
N THR A 7 -16.70 7.61 4.93
CA THR A 7 -17.99 6.95 5.10
C THR A 7 -17.91 5.53 4.56
N LEU A 8 -18.39 4.56 5.34
CA LEU A 8 -18.49 3.17 4.93
C LEU A 8 -19.91 2.90 4.43
N GLU A 9 -20.08 2.76 3.11
CA GLU A 9 -21.41 2.62 2.50
C GLU A 9 -21.91 1.17 2.45
N ARG A 10 -21.00 0.20 2.26
CA ARG A 10 -21.30 -1.23 2.10
C ARG A 10 -20.18 -2.08 2.70
N VAL A 11 -20.54 -3.25 3.24
CA VAL A 11 -19.61 -4.24 3.78
C VAL A 11 -20.17 -5.62 3.50
N GLU A 12 -19.34 -6.50 2.94
CA GLU A 12 -19.69 -7.90 2.73
C GLU A 12 -18.55 -8.80 3.20
N SER A 13 -18.88 -10.07 3.44
CA SER A 13 -17.90 -11.09 3.81
C SER A 13 -18.20 -12.41 3.13
N HIS A 14 -17.15 -13.19 2.86
CA HIS A 14 -17.27 -14.53 2.33
C HIS A 14 -16.32 -15.45 3.10
N LEU A 15 -16.79 -16.66 3.38
CA LEU A 15 -16.03 -17.73 4.02
C LEU A 15 -16.34 -19.02 3.24
N PRO A 16 -15.35 -19.90 3.02
CA PRO A 16 -15.61 -21.20 2.39
C PRO A 16 -16.66 -22.01 3.17
N ASP A 17 -17.60 -22.66 2.51
CA ASP A 17 -18.66 -23.41 3.21
C ASP A 17 -18.10 -24.57 4.06
N ARG A 18 -16.97 -25.14 3.63
CA ARG A 18 -16.31 -26.25 4.33
C ARG A 18 -15.77 -25.82 5.68
N ARG A 19 -16.46 -26.23 6.73
CA ARG A 19 -16.03 -26.12 8.14
C ARG A 19 -15.38 -27.41 8.61
N VAL A 20 -14.22 -27.30 9.24
CA VAL A 20 -13.49 -28.43 9.83
C VAL A 20 -13.20 -28.18 11.29
N ALA A 21 -13.21 -29.24 12.10
CA ALA A 21 -12.73 -29.17 13.47
C ALA A 21 -11.20 -29.04 13.48
N ILE A 22 -10.63 -28.22 14.37
CA ILE A 22 -9.19 -27.92 14.37
C ILE A 22 -8.31 -29.19 14.55
N GLU A 23 -8.85 -30.24 15.18
CA GLU A 23 -8.16 -31.51 15.41
C GLU A 23 -7.88 -32.25 14.12
N THR A 24 -8.73 -32.07 13.10
CA THR A 24 -8.54 -32.68 11.79
C THR A 24 -7.28 -32.15 11.10
N LEU A 25 -6.80 -30.97 11.51
CA LEU A 25 -5.58 -30.35 11.02
C LEU A 25 -4.35 -30.68 11.88
N ALA A 26 -4.52 -31.38 13.01
CA ALA A 26 -3.44 -31.63 13.96
C ALA A 26 -2.29 -32.44 13.34
N GLY A 27 -2.61 -33.51 12.61
CA GLY A 27 -1.64 -34.36 11.92
C GLY A 27 -0.89 -33.59 10.84
N PRO A 28 -1.58 -33.02 9.83
CA PRO A 28 -0.96 -32.24 8.76
C PRO A 28 -0.09 -31.08 9.26
N LEU A 29 -0.47 -30.41 10.35
CA LEU A 29 0.25 -29.27 10.92
C LEU A 29 1.30 -29.66 11.99
N GLY A 30 1.50 -30.95 12.25
CA GLY A 30 2.47 -31.42 13.25
C GLY A 30 2.18 -30.95 14.68
N LEU A 31 0.90 -30.78 15.04
CA LEU A 31 0.49 -30.24 16.33
C LEU A 31 0.41 -31.34 17.40
N SER A 32 1.07 -31.12 18.54
CA SER A 32 0.99 -32.02 19.69
C SER A 32 -0.38 -31.96 20.37
N ARG A 33 -0.72 -33.01 21.14
CA ARG A 33 -1.95 -33.02 21.96
C ARG A 33 -2.01 -31.86 22.95
N ALA A 34 -0.86 -31.45 23.50
CA ALA A 34 -0.77 -30.32 24.42
C ALA A 34 -1.10 -29.00 23.70
N LYS A 35 -0.50 -28.75 22.52
CA LYS A 35 -0.84 -27.58 21.69
C LYS A 35 -2.31 -27.57 21.28
N MET A 36 -2.86 -28.73 20.92
CA MET A 36 -4.28 -28.85 20.58
C MET A 36 -5.19 -28.55 21.77
N SER A 37 -4.86 -29.06 22.96
CA SER A 37 -5.60 -28.74 24.19
C SER A 37 -5.54 -27.25 24.50
N LEU A 38 -4.38 -26.60 24.29
CA LEU A 38 -4.23 -25.16 24.46
C LEU A 38 -5.12 -24.38 23.47
N PHE A 39 -5.05 -24.70 22.18
CA PHE A 39 -5.87 -24.04 21.15
C PHE A 39 -7.37 -24.15 21.44
N ARG A 40 -7.86 -25.33 21.83
CA ARG A 40 -9.28 -25.50 22.14
C ARG A 40 -9.68 -24.87 23.47
N LYS A 41 -9.01 -25.23 24.58
CA LYS A 41 -9.51 -24.95 25.93
C LYS A 41 -9.16 -23.53 26.39
N VAL A 42 -8.06 -22.97 25.89
CA VAL A 42 -7.58 -21.65 26.32
C VAL A 42 -7.86 -20.61 25.23
N HIS A 43 -7.58 -20.92 23.96
CA HIS A 43 -7.77 -19.96 22.87
C HIS A 43 -9.15 -20.03 22.20
N GLY A 44 -10.00 -21.00 22.54
CA GLY A 44 -11.36 -21.14 21.98
C GLY A 44 -11.41 -21.52 20.50
N LEU A 45 -10.29 -21.99 19.93
CA LEU A 45 -10.22 -22.37 18.52
C LEU A 45 -10.79 -23.77 18.36
N HIS A 46 -12.04 -23.87 17.91
CA HIS A 46 -12.75 -25.14 17.77
C HIS A 46 -12.93 -25.55 16.31
N THR A 47 -13.33 -24.61 15.47
CA THR A 47 -13.67 -24.86 14.07
C THR A 47 -13.07 -23.79 13.18
N LEU A 48 -12.75 -24.19 11.95
CA LEU A 48 -12.10 -23.35 10.95
C LEU A 48 -12.84 -23.51 9.63
N HIS A 49 -12.98 -22.41 8.89
CA HIS A 49 -13.35 -22.46 7.49
C HIS A 49 -12.09 -22.78 6.69
N HIS A 50 -12.04 -23.96 6.05
CA HIS A 50 -10.85 -24.42 5.35
C HIS A 50 -11.23 -25.24 4.12
N ASP A 51 -10.98 -24.66 2.96
CA ASP A 51 -11.09 -25.33 1.68
C ASP A 51 -9.73 -25.33 0.97
N PRO A 52 -9.00 -26.46 0.95
CA PRO A 52 -7.71 -26.56 0.28
C PRO A 52 -7.84 -26.59 -1.26
N GLY A 53 -9.06 -26.74 -1.79
CA GLY A 53 -9.32 -26.68 -3.23
C GLY A 53 -9.66 -25.29 -3.73
N ALA A 54 -10.00 -24.35 -2.84
CA ALA A 54 -10.35 -22.99 -3.20
C ALA A 54 -9.10 -22.21 -3.65
N SER A 55 -9.21 -21.53 -4.79
CA SER A 55 -8.21 -20.55 -5.20
C SER A 55 -8.31 -19.28 -4.35
N LEU A 56 -7.28 -18.45 -4.41
CA LEU A 56 -7.30 -17.12 -3.80
C LEU A 56 -8.54 -16.31 -4.24
N PHE A 57 -8.92 -16.39 -5.51
CA PHE A 57 -10.03 -15.61 -6.07
C PHE A 57 -11.38 -16.16 -5.66
N ASP A 58 -11.51 -17.46 -5.41
CA ASP A 58 -12.73 -18.05 -4.84
C ASP A 58 -13.00 -17.51 -3.43
N LEU A 59 -11.95 -17.15 -2.69
CA LEU A 59 -12.07 -16.54 -1.36
C LEU A 59 -12.43 -15.05 -1.40
N LEU A 60 -12.03 -14.33 -2.46
CA LEU A 60 -12.12 -12.86 -2.52
C LEU A 60 -13.32 -12.37 -3.34
N LEU A 61 -13.55 -12.95 -4.52
CA LEU A 61 -14.54 -12.45 -5.48
C LEU A 61 -15.99 -12.52 -4.98
N PRO A 62 -16.45 -13.54 -4.22
CA PRO A 62 -17.86 -13.61 -3.83
C PRO A 62 -18.32 -12.41 -2.99
N ALA A 63 -17.52 -11.96 -2.01
CA ALA A 63 -17.86 -10.79 -1.20
C ALA A 63 -17.69 -9.49 -2.01
N ALA A 64 -16.62 -9.38 -2.80
CA ALA A 64 -16.35 -8.19 -3.61
C ALA A 64 -17.43 -7.96 -4.67
N ARG A 65 -17.94 -9.02 -5.31
CA ARG A 65 -19.06 -8.94 -6.28
C ARG A 65 -20.34 -8.46 -5.61
N GLN A 66 -20.70 -8.99 -4.45
CA GLN A 66 -21.88 -8.53 -3.71
C GLN A 66 -21.83 -7.02 -3.42
N VAL A 67 -20.66 -6.51 -3.01
CA VAL A 67 -20.48 -5.05 -2.84
C VAL A 67 -20.72 -4.33 -4.16
N VAL A 68 -20.00 -4.67 -5.23
CA VAL A 68 -20.06 -3.95 -6.51
C VAL A 68 -21.47 -4.02 -7.15
N GLU A 69 -22.12 -5.17 -7.12
CA GLU A 69 -23.46 -5.41 -7.67
C GLU A 69 -24.54 -4.65 -6.88
N SER A 70 -24.30 -4.35 -5.60
CA SER A 70 -25.22 -3.56 -4.77
C SER A 70 -25.14 -2.04 -5.01
N LEU A 71 -24.16 -1.56 -5.78
CA LEU A 71 -23.95 -0.13 -6.04
C LEU A 71 -24.77 0.33 -7.24
N GLU A 72 -25.43 1.49 -7.11
CA GLU A 72 -26.10 2.14 -8.24
C GLU A 72 -25.11 2.66 -9.29
N GLN A 73 -23.92 3.06 -8.85
CA GLN A 73 -22.90 3.72 -9.68
C GLN A 73 -21.53 3.05 -9.52
N PRO A 74 -21.36 1.77 -9.91
CA PRO A 74 -20.09 1.04 -9.75
C PRO A 74 -18.94 1.68 -10.56
N HIS A 75 -19.28 2.43 -11.61
CA HIS A 75 -18.32 3.20 -12.42
C HIS A 75 -17.65 4.36 -11.64
N ARG A 76 -18.07 4.66 -10.40
CA ARG A 76 -17.41 5.67 -9.55
C ARG A 76 -16.29 5.11 -8.68
N ILE A 77 -16.08 3.79 -8.69
CA ILE A 77 -14.97 3.16 -7.97
C ILE A 77 -13.66 3.62 -8.62
N ARG A 78 -12.92 4.47 -7.90
CA ARG A 78 -11.61 4.99 -8.37
C ARG A 78 -10.44 4.10 -7.99
N PHE A 79 -10.57 3.36 -6.88
CA PHE A 79 -9.48 2.59 -6.28
C PHE A 79 -9.97 1.20 -5.87
N LEU A 80 -9.16 0.18 -6.15
CA LEU A 80 -9.30 -1.17 -5.60
C LEU A 80 -8.03 -1.49 -4.80
N ILE A 81 -8.21 -1.71 -3.48
CA ILE A 81 -7.09 -2.03 -2.57
C ILE A 81 -7.24 -3.49 -2.13
N TYR A 82 -6.36 -4.35 -2.63
CA TYR A 82 -6.26 -5.73 -2.21
C TYR A 82 -5.32 -5.87 -1.01
N VAL A 83 -5.82 -6.36 0.12
CA VAL A 83 -5.02 -6.49 1.35
C VAL A 83 -4.65 -7.95 1.59
N HIS A 84 -3.38 -8.24 1.87
CA HIS A 84 -2.95 -9.58 2.27
C HIS A 84 -1.80 -9.57 3.28
N ALA A 85 -1.83 -10.54 4.20
CA ALA A 85 -0.78 -10.72 5.22
C ALA A 85 0.29 -11.73 4.82
N ILE A 86 -0.06 -12.72 3.99
CA ILE A 86 0.86 -13.78 3.55
C ILE A 86 1.74 -13.22 2.42
N HIS A 87 3.05 -13.44 2.50
CA HIS A 87 4.00 -12.85 1.55
C HIS A 87 3.88 -13.42 0.13
N GLU A 88 3.59 -14.72 -0.01
CA GLU A 88 3.55 -15.43 -1.28
C GLU A 88 2.13 -15.91 -1.59
N VAL A 89 1.24 -14.98 -1.93
CA VAL A 89 -0.15 -15.30 -2.33
C VAL A 89 -0.30 -15.64 -3.82
N ALA A 90 0.71 -15.31 -4.63
CA ALA A 90 0.75 -15.58 -6.06
C ALA A 90 2.20 -15.66 -6.57
N PRO A 91 2.44 -16.24 -7.77
CA PRO A 91 3.77 -16.27 -8.39
C PRO A 91 4.34 -14.86 -8.64
N ALA A 92 5.67 -14.76 -8.75
CA ALA A 92 6.33 -13.50 -9.11
C ALA A 92 5.80 -12.96 -10.45
N GLY A 93 5.52 -11.65 -10.50
CA GLY A 93 4.98 -10.98 -11.69
C GLY A 93 3.47 -11.14 -11.88
N PHE A 94 2.78 -11.88 -11.00
CA PHE A 94 1.33 -11.98 -11.02
C PHE A 94 0.69 -10.83 -10.23
N ASP A 95 -0.11 -10.00 -10.90
CA ASP A 95 -0.82 -8.89 -10.27
C ASP A 95 -2.25 -9.29 -9.88
N ALA A 96 -2.40 -9.78 -8.65
CA ALA A 96 -3.71 -10.19 -8.13
C ALA A 96 -4.70 -9.02 -8.04
N ALA A 97 -4.25 -7.79 -7.78
CA ALA A 97 -5.12 -6.62 -7.69
C ALA A 97 -5.68 -6.24 -9.07
N ALA A 98 -4.85 -6.27 -10.11
CA ALA A 98 -5.30 -6.07 -11.48
C ALA A 98 -6.32 -7.15 -11.90
N VAL A 99 -6.07 -8.42 -11.58
CA VAL A 99 -6.99 -9.52 -11.88
C VAL A 99 -8.34 -9.33 -11.16
N LEU A 100 -8.32 -8.93 -9.89
CA LEU A 100 -9.54 -8.61 -9.13
C LEU A 100 -10.32 -7.46 -9.78
N ARG A 101 -9.65 -6.38 -10.18
CA ARG A 101 -10.28 -5.24 -10.88
C ARG A 101 -10.96 -5.71 -12.15
N ASP A 102 -10.25 -6.45 -12.98
CA ASP A 102 -10.76 -6.89 -14.29
C ASP A 102 -11.96 -7.84 -14.11
N ALA A 103 -11.93 -8.70 -13.08
CA ALA A 103 -13.03 -9.60 -12.75
C ALA A 103 -14.26 -8.90 -12.14
N LEU A 104 -14.10 -7.72 -11.54
CA LEU A 104 -15.18 -6.95 -10.92
C LEU A 104 -15.80 -5.91 -11.86
N GLY A 105 -15.13 -5.57 -12.97
CA GLY A 105 -15.63 -4.65 -13.99
C GLY A 105 -15.22 -3.17 -13.93
N PRO A 106 -14.70 -2.56 -12.83
CA PRO A 106 -14.25 -1.18 -12.87
C PRO A 106 -12.82 -1.09 -13.47
N GLY A 107 -12.69 -1.36 -14.78
CA GLY A 107 -11.38 -1.43 -15.46
C GLY A 107 -10.56 -0.12 -15.45
N HIS A 108 -11.20 1.01 -15.15
CA HIS A 108 -10.53 2.31 -15.00
C HIS A 108 -10.00 2.56 -13.58
N ALA A 109 -10.40 1.75 -12.59
CA ALA A 109 -9.95 1.91 -11.22
C ALA A 109 -8.46 1.61 -11.11
N GLU A 110 -7.75 2.43 -10.36
CA GLU A 110 -6.38 2.14 -9.96
C GLU A 110 -6.42 0.97 -8.96
N ALA A 111 -5.74 -0.13 -9.29
CA ALA A 111 -5.80 -1.37 -8.51
C ALA A 111 -4.43 -1.73 -7.99
N PHE A 112 -4.34 -1.98 -6.69
CA PHE A 112 -3.07 -2.15 -6.01
C PHE A 112 -3.19 -2.98 -4.73
N ALA A 113 -2.06 -3.47 -4.22
CA ALA A 113 -2.02 -4.37 -3.07
C ALA A 113 -1.34 -3.71 -1.87
N LEU A 114 -1.94 -3.85 -0.69
CA LEU A 114 -1.35 -3.46 0.59
C LEU A 114 -1.00 -4.71 1.38
N SER A 115 0.29 -4.88 1.72
CA SER A 115 0.78 -6.06 2.41
C SER A 115 1.76 -5.71 3.54
N GLN A 116 2.23 -6.73 4.26
CA GLN A 116 3.22 -6.61 5.34
C GLN A 116 2.77 -5.79 6.57
N GLN A 117 1.47 -5.49 6.68
CA GLN A 117 0.86 -4.89 7.87
C GLN A 117 0.13 -5.92 8.75
N ASN A 118 0.21 -7.21 8.39
CA ASN A 118 -0.41 -8.33 9.08
C ASN A 118 -1.88 -8.02 9.43
N CYS A 119 -2.25 -8.19 10.71
CA CYS A 119 -3.61 -7.98 11.20
C CYS A 119 -4.10 -6.53 11.09
N ALA A 120 -3.20 -5.55 10.94
CA ALA A 120 -3.57 -4.14 10.82
C ALA A 120 -3.94 -3.74 9.37
N GLY A 121 -3.64 -4.57 8.37
CA GLY A 121 -3.71 -4.20 6.96
C GLY A 121 -5.10 -3.75 6.48
N GLY A 122 -6.18 -4.37 7.00
CA GLY A 122 -7.54 -4.01 6.60
C GLY A 122 -7.92 -2.59 6.99
N LEU A 123 -7.60 -2.18 8.22
CA LEU A 123 -7.82 -0.80 8.69
C LEU A 123 -6.84 0.17 8.03
N GLY A 124 -5.59 -0.24 7.83
CA GLY A 124 -4.59 0.55 7.09
C GLY A 124 -5.04 0.88 5.67
N ALA A 125 -5.67 -0.06 4.97
CA ALA A 125 -6.23 0.17 3.63
C ALA A 125 -7.38 1.19 3.64
N VAL A 126 -8.25 1.17 4.65
CA VAL A 126 -9.32 2.17 4.80
C VAL A 126 -8.73 3.56 5.04
N GLU A 127 -7.68 3.66 5.85
CA GLU A 127 -6.98 4.94 6.07
C GLU A 127 -6.35 5.48 4.77
N VAL A 128 -5.66 4.62 4.02
CA VAL A 128 -5.12 4.99 2.70
C VAL A 128 -6.25 5.44 1.78
N ALA A 129 -7.31 4.66 1.63
CA ALA A 129 -8.47 5.01 0.80
C ALA A 129 -9.09 6.36 1.18
N THR A 130 -9.19 6.66 2.48
CA THR A 130 -9.69 7.95 2.98
C THR A 130 -8.85 9.12 2.48
N ARG A 131 -7.52 8.99 2.55
CA ARG A 131 -6.59 10.03 2.07
C ARG A 131 -6.67 10.20 0.55
N LEU A 132 -6.73 9.08 -0.18
CA LEU A 132 -6.85 9.07 -1.64
C LEU A 132 -8.14 9.72 -2.15
N LEU A 133 -9.26 9.42 -1.49
CA LEU A 133 -10.57 9.98 -1.85
C LEU A 133 -10.68 11.47 -1.51
N ALA A 134 -10.07 11.92 -0.42
CA ALA A 134 -10.14 13.32 0.01
C ALA A 134 -9.37 14.29 -0.91
N ASP A 135 -8.30 13.83 -1.56
CA ASP A 135 -7.47 14.67 -2.42
C ASP A 135 -7.96 14.75 -3.87
N GLY A 136 -8.58 13.68 -4.39
CA GLY A 136 -9.15 13.70 -5.74
C GLY A 136 -8.17 13.37 -6.88
N ALA A 137 -6.88 13.26 -6.61
CA ALA A 137 -5.87 12.90 -7.62
C ALA A 137 -5.48 11.41 -7.57
N PRO A 138 -4.60 10.95 -8.48
CA PRO A 138 -4.00 9.62 -8.41
C PRO A 138 -3.17 9.40 -7.14
N ALA A 139 -2.91 8.13 -6.80
CA ALA A 139 -2.48 7.75 -5.46
C ALA A 139 -1.15 8.38 -5.02
N ASP A 140 -0.21 8.49 -5.94
CA ASP A 140 1.11 9.06 -5.72
C ASP A 140 1.04 10.52 -5.25
N ARG A 141 0.31 11.34 -6.00
CA ARG A 141 0.16 12.76 -5.75
C ARG A 141 -0.68 13.05 -4.52
N ALA A 142 -1.74 12.27 -4.30
CA ALA A 142 -2.61 12.41 -3.14
C ALA A 142 -1.83 12.19 -1.83
N LEU A 143 -0.97 11.17 -1.77
CA LEU A 143 -0.16 10.92 -0.59
C LEU A 143 0.97 11.93 -0.43
N MET A 144 1.62 12.35 -1.51
CA MET A 144 2.64 13.41 -1.46
C MET A 144 2.07 14.73 -0.93
N ARG A 145 0.92 15.17 -1.43
CA ARG A 145 0.21 16.35 -0.88
C ARG A 145 -0.24 16.15 0.56
N GLY A 146 -0.74 14.95 0.88
CA GLY A 146 -1.12 14.58 2.24
C GLY A 146 0.03 14.75 3.24
N ALA A 147 1.21 14.19 2.92
CA ALA A 147 2.39 14.25 3.78
C ALA A 147 2.88 15.69 4.01
N VAL A 148 2.92 16.51 2.95
CA VAL A 148 3.30 17.93 3.05
C VAL A 148 2.30 18.71 3.92
N ARG A 149 1.00 18.48 3.71
CA ARG A 149 -0.06 19.12 4.50
C ARG A 149 -0.04 18.69 5.98
N GLU A 150 0.20 17.42 6.26
CA GLU A 150 0.31 16.88 7.62
C GLU A 150 1.51 17.47 8.37
N ALA A 151 2.60 17.79 7.66
CA ALA A 151 3.74 18.52 8.20
C ALA A 151 3.47 20.04 8.41
N GLY A 152 2.28 20.54 8.05
CA GLY A 152 1.93 21.95 8.14
C GLY A 152 2.65 22.83 7.11
N LEU A 153 3.05 22.25 5.98
CA LEU A 153 3.78 22.90 4.90
C LEU A 153 2.92 23.09 3.65
N ALA A 154 3.32 23.99 2.77
CA ALA A 154 2.89 24.05 1.38
C ALA A 154 3.89 23.29 0.48
N LEU A 155 3.51 22.92 -0.74
CA LEU A 155 4.45 22.30 -1.68
C LEU A 155 5.63 23.23 -2.02
N ASP A 156 5.40 24.54 -2.02
CA ASP A 156 6.44 25.55 -2.26
C ASP A 156 7.51 25.59 -1.17
N ASP A 157 7.19 25.11 0.04
CA ASP A 157 8.11 24.97 1.17
C ASP A 157 9.08 23.78 1.01
N ILE A 158 8.88 22.91 0.02
CA ILE A 158 9.74 21.75 -0.24
C ILE A 158 10.91 22.18 -1.12
N ASP A 159 12.13 21.98 -0.59
CA ASP A 159 13.38 22.32 -1.26
C ASP A 159 13.79 21.26 -2.29
N LEU A 160 13.54 19.99 -1.98
CA LEU A 160 13.93 18.85 -2.81
C LEU A 160 12.96 17.68 -2.66
N VAL A 161 12.61 17.06 -3.78
CA VAL A 161 11.90 15.79 -3.83
C VAL A 161 12.89 14.67 -4.13
N VAL A 162 12.90 13.64 -3.28
CA VAL A 162 13.77 12.46 -3.39
C VAL A 162 12.89 11.22 -3.57
N PRO A 163 12.54 10.87 -4.81
CA PRO A 163 11.70 9.71 -5.09
C PRO A 163 12.47 8.39 -5.14
N CYS A 164 11.79 7.23 -5.07
CA CYS A 164 12.41 5.95 -5.42
C CYS A 164 12.76 5.87 -6.91
N ASN A 165 13.83 5.16 -7.28
CA ASN A 165 14.46 5.21 -8.60
C ASN A 165 13.77 4.29 -9.64
N VAL A 166 12.44 4.41 -9.80
CA VAL A 166 11.66 3.54 -10.71
C VAL A 166 11.78 3.95 -12.18
N ASN A 167 11.63 5.24 -12.51
CA ASN A 167 11.74 5.77 -13.88
C ASN A 167 11.80 7.31 -13.88
N MET A 168 12.74 7.90 -14.62
CA MET A 168 12.86 9.35 -14.79
C MET A 168 11.60 9.99 -15.39
N LEU A 169 10.97 9.36 -16.38
CA LEU A 169 9.82 9.94 -17.07
C LEU A 169 8.59 10.00 -16.15
N ALA A 170 8.34 8.93 -15.40
CA ALA A 170 7.23 8.86 -14.44
C ALA A 170 7.36 10.00 -13.42
N TRP A 171 8.54 10.17 -12.82
CA TRP A 171 8.76 11.24 -11.85
C TRP A 171 8.66 12.63 -12.43
N ARG A 172 9.19 12.88 -13.63
CA ARG A 172 9.04 14.19 -14.28
C ARG A 172 7.56 14.55 -14.49
N ASN A 173 6.73 13.59 -14.87
CA ASN A 173 5.30 13.80 -15.03
C ASN A 173 4.63 14.07 -13.67
N THR A 174 4.87 13.22 -12.67
CA THR A 174 4.30 13.38 -11.31
C THR A 174 4.69 14.73 -10.70
N ILE A 175 5.95 15.15 -10.83
CA ILE A 175 6.47 16.43 -10.30
C ILE A 175 5.84 17.64 -11.01
N ALA A 176 5.73 17.59 -12.34
CA ALA A 176 5.07 18.64 -13.11
C ALA A 176 3.59 18.79 -12.72
N GLU A 177 2.88 17.68 -12.52
CA GLU A 177 1.48 17.69 -12.09
C GLU A 177 1.29 18.10 -10.62
N LEU A 178 2.31 17.94 -9.78
CA LEU A 178 2.34 18.51 -8.43
C LEU A 178 2.59 20.02 -8.42
N GLY A 179 3.00 20.62 -9.54
CA GLY A 179 3.40 22.02 -9.61
C GLY A 179 4.79 22.30 -9.04
N VAL A 180 5.62 21.27 -8.85
CA VAL A 180 7.00 21.40 -8.38
C VAL A 180 7.93 21.53 -9.59
N THR A 181 8.95 22.39 -9.50
CA THR A 181 9.88 22.62 -10.61
C THR A 181 10.85 21.44 -10.78
N ALA A 182 11.22 21.13 -12.02
CA ALA A 182 12.02 19.94 -12.34
C ALA A 182 13.45 19.96 -11.78
N ASP A 183 13.97 21.13 -11.38
CA ASP A 183 15.26 21.27 -10.67
C ASP A 183 15.18 20.88 -9.19
N ARG A 184 13.96 20.77 -8.63
CA ARG A 184 13.70 20.34 -7.26
C ARG A 184 13.42 18.84 -7.16
N VAL A 185 13.76 18.02 -8.15
CA VAL A 185 13.69 16.56 -8.04
C VAL A 185 15.05 15.93 -8.28
N PHE A 186 15.48 15.06 -7.37
CA PHE A 186 16.73 14.32 -7.51
C PHE A 186 16.51 13.03 -8.29
N LEU A 187 17.05 12.96 -9.51
CA LEU A 187 16.92 11.79 -10.41
C LEU A 187 18.28 11.27 -10.91
N GLU A 188 19.38 11.85 -10.43
CA GLU A 188 20.74 11.61 -10.96
C GLU A 188 21.23 10.18 -10.72
N ASN A 189 20.69 9.50 -9.71
CA ASN A 189 21.07 8.14 -9.39
C ASN A 189 20.35 7.09 -10.23
N ILE A 190 19.24 7.42 -10.89
CA ILE A 190 18.53 6.49 -11.78
C ILE A 190 19.48 5.95 -12.89
N PRO A 191 20.17 6.79 -13.69
CA PRO A 191 21.11 6.27 -14.69
C PRO A 191 22.39 5.67 -14.11
N ARG A 192 22.68 5.90 -12.81
CA ARG A 192 23.93 5.45 -12.16
C ARG A 192 23.78 4.09 -11.47
N TYR A 193 22.66 3.87 -10.80
CA TYR A 193 22.43 2.72 -9.94
C TYR A 193 21.16 1.94 -10.30
N SER A 194 20.33 2.45 -11.23
CA SER A 194 19.01 1.88 -11.53
C SER A 194 18.11 1.89 -10.27
N HIS A 195 17.21 0.92 -10.16
CA HIS A 195 16.30 0.74 -9.04
C HIS A 195 16.91 -0.15 -7.95
N CYS A 196 17.18 0.42 -6.78
CA CYS A 196 17.65 -0.27 -5.58
C CYS A 196 16.51 -0.56 -4.58
N PHE A 197 15.27 -0.65 -5.05
CA PHE A 197 14.08 -0.94 -4.23
C PHE A 197 13.95 0.01 -3.04
N ALA A 198 13.66 -0.52 -1.84
CA ALA A 198 13.51 0.26 -0.62
C ALA A 198 14.78 1.03 -0.20
N ALA A 199 15.95 0.72 -0.79
CA ALA A 199 17.19 1.43 -0.52
C ALA A 199 17.33 2.74 -1.30
N ASP A 200 16.52 2.99 -2.34
CA ASP A 200 16.67 4.14 -3.23
C ASP A 200 16.78 5.49 -2.50
N PRO A 201 15.83 5.87 -1.62
CA PRO A 201 15.91 7.18 -0.95
C PRO A 201 17.16 7.31 -0.08
N PHE A 202 17.64 6.21 0.50
CA PHE A 202 18.84 6.20 1.34
C PHE A 202 20.13 6.32 0.50
N VAL A 203 20.20 5.61 -0.63
CA VAL A 203 21.31 5.75 -1.60
C VAL A 203 21.38 7.19 -2.12
N ASP A 204 20.23 7.78 -2.42
CA ASP A 204 20.13 9.17 -2.88
C ASP A 204 20.58 10.16 -1.80
N CYS A 205 20.13 9.98 -0.55
CA CYS A 205 20.63 10.77 0.58
C CYS A 205 22.14 10.65 0.76
N THR A 206 22.73 9.46 0.62
CA THR A 206 24.19 9.35 0.72
C THR A 206 24.92 10.10 -0.39
N THR A 207 24.35 10.13 -1.59
CA THR A 207 24.90 10.87 -2.73
C THR A 207 24.78 12.38 -2.52
N LEU A 208 23.60 12.85 -2.13
CA LEU A 208 23.34 14.25 -1.78
C LEU A 208 24.26 14.73 -0.64
N ARG A 209 24.48 13.88 0.38
CA ARG A 209 25.40 14.18 1.48
C ARG A 209 26.84 14.35 1.00
N THR A 210 27.35 13.38 0.23
CA THR A 210 28.72 13.43 -0.31
C THR A 210 28.94 14.63 -1.23
N ALA A 211 27.89 15.03 -1.96
CA ALA A 211 27.90 16.22 -2.81
C ALA A 211 27.67 17.55 -2.06
N GLY A 212 27.49 17.52 -0.72
CA GLY A 212 27.22 18.73 0.07
C GLY A 212 25.86 19.37 -0.18
N ARG A 213 24.89 18.61 -0.72
CA ARG A 213 23.54 19.09 -1.09
C ARG A 213 22.48 18.83 -0.04
N LEU A 214 22.76 18.01 0.98
CA LEU A 214 21.93 17.93 2.18
C LEU A 214 22.25 19.09 3.12
N VAL A 215 21.48 20.17 3.00
CA VAL A 215 21.68 21.40 3.75
C VAL A 215 20.89 21.36 5.06
N ASP A 216 21.49 21.82 6.16
CA ASP A 216 20.80 21.90 7.46
C ASP A 216 19.56 22.81 7.37
N GLY A 217 18.43 22.34 7.93
CA GLY A 217 17.17 23.06 7.96
C GLY A 217 16.33 22.98 6.68
N ARG A 218 16.87 22.40 5.59
CA ARG A 218 16.08 22.16 4.36
C ARG A 218 15.03 21.08 4.56
N ARG A 219 13.95 21.22 3.81
CA ARG A 219 12.78 20.33 3.82
C ARG A 219 12.78 19.49 2.57
N ASP A 220 12.96 18.19 2.75
CA ASP A 220 12.92 17.22 1.67
C ASP A 220 11.58 16.48 1.70
N LEU A 221 11.04 16.17 0.54
CA LEU A 221 9.90 15.27 0.37
C LEU A 221 10.40 13.95 -0.23
N MET A 222 10.40 12.89 0.57
CA MET A 222 10.65 11.56 0.06
C MET A 222 9.35 10.94 -0.44
N ALA A 223 9.42 10.27 -1.59
CA ALA A 223 8.29 9.56 -2.17
C ALA A 223 8.71 8.15 -2.63
N GLY A 224 7.90 7.15 -2.33
CA GLY A 224 8.12 5.78 -2.76
C GLY A 224 6.90 5.24 -3.49
N VAL A 225 7.12 4.50 -4.57
CA VAL A 225 6.11 3.71 -5.27
C VAL A 225 6.62 2.27 -5.31
N GLY A 226 5.89 1.38 -4.64
CA GLY A 226 6.19 -0.04 -4.57
C GLY A 226 5.35 -0.85 -5.55
N ALA A 227 5.82 -2.07 -5.83
CA ALA A 227 5.00 -3.08 -6.52
C ALA A 227 3.67 -3.29 -5.77
N GLY A 228 2.58 -3.44 -6.53
CA GLY A 228 1.23 -3.38 -5.98
C GLY A 228 0.85 -1.95 -5.57
N ALA A 229 1.24 -0.94 -6.34
CA ALA A 229 0.98 0.52 -6.22
C ALA A 229 0.87 1.06 -4.78
N THR A 230 1.70 0.51 -3.89
CA THR A 230 1.84 1.06 -2.54
C THR A 230 2.65 2.33 -2.68
N VAL A 231 1.98 3.48 -2.48
CA VAL A 231 2.67 4.76 -2.46
C VAL A 231 2.90 5.18 -1.00
N THR A 232 4.06 5.77 -0.74
CA THR A 232 4.37 6.43 0.52
C THR A 232 4.98 7.79 0.24
N ALA A 233 4.74 8.74 1.13
CA ALA A 233 5.41 10.03 1.10
C ALA A 233 5.70 10.50 2.50
N LEU A 234 6.84 11.17 2.67
CA LEU A 234 7.30 11.70 3.95
C LEU A 234 7.97 13.06 3.73
N ALA A 235 7.44 14.10 4.36
CA ALA A 235 8.12 15.38 4.48
C ALA A 235 9.04 15.34 5.70
N LEU A 236 10.29 15.74 5.54
CA LEU A 236 11.31 15.69 6.59
C LEU A 236 12.24 16.88 6.52
N THR A 237 12.70 17.33 7.69
CA THR A 237 13.71 18.39 7.79
C THR A 237 15.07 17.73 7.97
N HIS A 238 15.99 18.00 7.04
CA HIS A 238 17.37 17.56 7.20
C HIS A 238 18.04 18.35 8.33
N ARG A 239 18.66 17.63 9.27
CA ARG A 239 19.51 18.22 10.31
C ARG A 239 20.94 17.77 10.09
N GLY A 240 21.85 18.73 9.90
CA GLY A 240 23.27 18.44 9.86
C GLY A 240 23.74 17.98 11.23
N GLY A 241 24.31 16.77 11.31
CA GLY A 241 25.03 16.36 12.51
C GLY A 241 26.20 17.31 12.75
N ALA A 242 26.28 17.88 13.94
CA ALA A 242 27.54 18.42 14.45
C ALA A 242 28.59 17.31 14.29
N ARG A 243 29.68 17.61 13.59
CA ARG A 243 30.82 16.70 13.49
C ARG A 243 31.37 16.38 14.87
#